data_AF-A0A1E5HAU4-F1
#
_entry.id   AF-A0A1E5HAU4-F1
#
_cell.length_a   1.000
_cell.length_b   1.000
_cell.length_c   1.000
_cell.angle_alpha   90.00
_cell.angle_beta   90.00
_cell.angle_gamma   90.00
#
_symmetry.space_group_name_H-M   'P 1'
#
loop_
_entity.id
_entity.type
_entity.pdbx_description
1 polymer ?
#
loop_
_entity_poly.entity_id
_entity_poly.type
_entity_poly.pdbx_seq_one_letter_code
_entity_poly.pdbx_strand_id
1 'polypeptide(L)'
;MNKKKILLEIALLASFLLIFSACHSKKNDTNHSIKESTSMTTDKNNTKQSNESKESNTMNTVKAASQSFPAGTLIQAVNNNDFAQVQAILVDENYSIDEVNAQGETPLLIATHQNFIGIAKQLIDAGADINVQDHISDSPYLYAGAQGKTEILTCMLEKQVPNQQKVNRFGGNALIPAAEKGHLENVKLLLKDGRVAINHQNNYGYTALIEAVALRDGSEIYQQIVDVLLESGADKTLKDNTGRTAEDYARSLGYTEMLNSLNAY
;
A
#
# COMPACT_ATOMS: atom_id res chain seq x y z
N MET A 1 9.69 39.53 8.13
CA MET A 1 9.80 38.28 8.92
C MET A 1 11.09 37.58 8.52
N ASN A 2 11.98 37.29 9.47
CA ASN A 2 13.39 36.95 9.18
C ASN A 2 13.50 35.53 8.58
N LYS A 3 14.18 35.37 7.43
CA LYS A 3 14.32 34.08 6.70
C LYS A 3 14.81 32.93 7.59
N LYS A 4 15.62 33.24 8.62
CA LYS A 4 16.09 32.26 9.61
C LYS A 4 14.99 31.70 10.51
N LYS A 5 13.92 32.46 10.78
CA LYS A 5 12.80 32.02 11.63
C LYS A 5 11.87 31.07 10.87
N ILE A 6 11.69 31.29 9.57
CA ILE A 6 10.90 30.42 8.67
C ILE A 6 11.62 29.08 8.45
N LEU A 7 12.94 29.09 8.21
CA LEU A 7 13.72 27.85 8.11
C LEU A 7 13.69 27.02 9.41
N LEU A 8 13.68 27.69 10.57
CA LEU A 8 13.68 27.02 11.87
C LEU A 8 12.33 26.35 12.18
N GLU A 9 11.21 26.95 11.80
CA GLU A 9 9.88 26.33 11.97
C GLU A 9 9.62 25.18 10.99
N ILE A 10 10.10 25.29 9.74
CA ILE A 10 10.04 24.19 8.77
C ILE A 10 10.92 23.01 9.20
N ALA A 11 12.12 23.28 9.75
CA ALA A 11 12.99 22.23 10.28
C ALA A 11 12.38 21.52 11.50
N LEU A 12 11.66 22.24 12.38
CA LEU A 12 10.98 21.65 13.54
C LEU A 12 9.81 20.74 13.14
N LEU A 13 9.09 21.06 12.06
CA LEU A 13 8.03 20.20 11.51
C LEU A 13 8.58 18.96 10.78
N ALA A 14 9.68 19.11 10.02
CA ALA A 14 10.34 17.99 9.35
C ALA A 14 11.03 17.01 10.33
N SER A 15 11.47 17.50 11.50
CA SER A 15 12.15 16.69 12.51
C SER A 15 11.22 15.76 13.30
N PHE A 16 9.90 15.92 13.20
CA PHE A 16 8.93 15.06 13.88
C PHE A 16 8.50 13.83 13.05
N LEU A 17 8.94 13.74 11.78
CA LEU A 17 8.55 12.68 10.82
C LEU A 17 9.62 11.60 10.60
N LEU A 18 10.73 11.62 11.35
CA LEU A 18 11.83 10.65 11.22
C LEU A 18 11.98 9.73 12.44
N ILE A 19 10.90 9.09 12.88
CA ILE A 19 11.01 7.90 13.73
C ILE A 19 10.14 6.80 13.15
N PHE A 20 10.79 5.92 12.40
CA PHE A 20 10.72 4.45 12.43
C PHE A 20 11.07 3.86 11.07
N SER A 21 12.36 3.53 10.88
CA SER A 21 12.79 2.41 10.03
C SER A 21 14.25 2.10 10.33
N ALA A 22 14.47 1.20 11.28
CA ALA A 22 15.75 0.52 11.46
C ALA A 22 15.55 -0.81 12.17
N CYS A 23 14.93 -1.78 11.50
CA CYS A 23 15.15 -3.19 11.82
C CYS A 23 16.18 -3.75 10.83
N HIS A 24 17.41 -3.93 11.34
CA HIS A 24 18.50 -4.59 10.65
C HIS A 24 18.21 -6.10 10.50
N SER A 25 18.15 -6.58 9.25
CA SER A 25 18.25 -8.01 8.95
C SER A 25 19.73 -8.42 8.91
N LYS A 26 20.13 -9.31 9.82
CA LYS A 26 21.44 -9.97 9.77
C LYS A 26 21.43 -11.03 8.68
N LYS A 27 22.27 -10.86 7.66
CA LYS A 27 22.70 -11.94 6.76
C LYS A 27 23.49 -12.96 7.57
N ASN A 28 23.07 -14.22 7.53
CA ASN A 28 23.94 -15.35 7.84
C ASN A 28 24.36 -15.99 6.53
N ASP A 29 25.64 -15.82 6.21
CA ASP A 29 26.32 -16.59 5.17
C ASP A 29 26.59 -18.00 5.70
N THR A 30 26.07 -19.02 5.00
CA THR A 30 26.64 -20.37 5.06
C THR A 30 26.88 -20.87 3.65
N ASN A 31 28.15 -20.74 3.23
CA ASN A 31 28.72 -21.50 2.13
C ASN A 31 28.70 -22.99 2.47
N HIS A 32 28.10 -23.81 1.61
CA HIS A 32 28.54 -25.20 1.45
C HIS A 32 28.57 -25.56 -0.03
N SER A 33 29.79 -25.67 -0.54
CA SER A 33 30.15 -26.35 -1.78
C SER A 33 29.83 -27.84 -1.65
N ILE A 34 29.36 -28.49 -2.72
CA ILE A 34 29.79 -29.83 -3.17
C ILE A 34 29.29 -30.06 -4.61
N LYS A 35 30.29 -30.11 -5.50
CA LYS A 35 30.56 -31.01 -6.64
C LYS A 35 29.44 -31.48 -7.57
N GLU A 36 29.66 -31.12 -8.84
CA GLU A 36 29.60 -31.93 -10.07
C GLU A 36 29.19 -33.40 -9.95
N SER A 37 28.28 -33.84 -10.83
CA SER A 37 28.41 -35.05 -11.66
C SER A 37 27.40 -35.05 -12.82
N THR A 38 27.95 -35.15 -14.03
CA THR A 38 27.42 -35.71 -15.30
C THR A 38 26.41 -36.87 -15.11
N SER A 39 25.45 -37.18 -15.99
CA SER A 39 25.51 -37.30 -17.45
C SER A 39 24.12 -37.35 -18.11
N MET A 40 24.10 -37.02 -19.41
CA MET A 40 23.05 -37.40 -20.37
C MET A 40 23.00 -38.93 -20.59
N THR A 41 21.79 -39.48 -20.74
CA THR A 41 21.47 -40.45 -21.80
C THR A 41 19.99 -40.35 -22.18
N THR A 42 19.76 -40.18 -23.48
CA THR A 42 18.51 -40.48 -24.18
C THR A 42 18.31 -41.99 -24.30
N ASP A 43 17.09 -42.51 -24.18
CA ASP A 43 16.46 -43.20 -25.31
C ASP A 43 14.99 -43.58 -25.11
N LYS A 44 14.33 -43.68 -26.26
CA LYS A 44 12.91 -43.84 -26.54
C LYS A 44 12.39 -45.28 -26.35
N ASN A 45 11.09 -45.41 -26.63
CA ASN A 45 10.37 -46.60 -27.14
C ASN A 45 9.82 -47.56 -26.05
N ASN A 46 8.61 -48.11 -26.10
CA ASN A 46 7.52 -48.09 -27.08
C ASN A 46 6.25 -48.73 -26.46
N THR A 47 5.09 -48.34 -27.00
CA THR A 47 3.87 -49.15 -27.24
C THR A 47 3.07 -49.84 -26.12
N LYS A 48 1.76 -49.52 -26.21
CA LYS A 48 0.57 -50.39 -26.31
C LYS A 48 -0.15 -50.88 -25.03
N GLN A 49 -1.33 -50.26 -24.87
CA GLN A 49 -2.65 -50.84 -25.16
C GLN A 49 -3.34 -51.64 -24.05
N SER A 50 -4.54 -51.13 -23.74
CA SER A 50 -5.75 -51.81 -23.27
C SER A 50 -5.67 -52.64 -21.98
N ASN A 51 -6.44 -52.22 -20.97
CA ASN A 51 -7.72 -52.88 -20.73
C ASN A 51 -8.58 -52.11 -19.73
N GLU A 52 -9.84 -51.91 -20.13
CA GLU A 52 -10.94 -51.55 -19.26
C GLU A 52 -11.13 -52.65 -18.20
N SER A 53 -11.24 -52.25 -16.94
CA SER A 53 -12.06 -53.00 -15.98
C SER A 53 -12.80 -52.00 -15.11
N LYS A 54 -14.13 -52.14 -15.14
CA LYS A 54 -15.09 -51.40 -14.34
C LYS A 54 -14.88 -51.78 -12.88
N GLU A 55 -14.37 -50.86 -12.09
CA GLU A 55 -14.57 -50.88 -10.64
C GLU A 55 -15.48 -49.73 -10.25
N SER A 56 -16.68 -50.14 -9.84
CA SER A 56 -17.65 -49.36 -9.10
C SER A 56 -17.01 -48.91 -7.78
N ASN A 57 -16.28 -47.79 -7.80
CA ASN A 57 -15.93 -47.08 -6.58
C ASN A 57 -17.04 -46.10 -6.25
N THR A 58 -17.91 -46.52 -5.34
CA THR A 58 -18.74 -45.66 -4.50
C THR A 58 -17.91 -44.45 -4.08
N MET A 59 -18.32 -43.26 -4.52
CA MET A 59 -17.82 -41.98 -4.03
C MET A 59 -18.11 -41.90 -2.51
N ASN A 60 -17.17 -42.40 -1.72
CA ASN A 60 -16.97 -41.92 -0.37
C ASN A 60 -16.55 -40.46 -0.52
N THR A 61 -17.54 -39.57 -0.44
CA THR A 61 -17.34 -38.19 -0.03
C THR A 61 -16.78 -38.23 1.39
N VAL A 62 -15.47 -38.44 1.49
CA VAL A 62 -14.69 -37.96 2.63
C VAL A 62 -14.87 -36.45 2.60
N LYS A 63 -15.90 -35.98 3.29
CA LYS A 63 -15.98 -34.61 3.77
C LYS A 63 -14.68 -34.40 4.53
N ALA A 64 -13.71 -33.79 3.87
CA ALA A 64 -12.43 -33.46 4.49
C ALA A 64 -12.77 -32.80 5.82
N ALA A 65 -12.26 -33.36 6.91
CA ALA A 65 -12.44 -32.77 8.22
C ALA A 65 -11.97 -31.32 8.09
N SER A 66 -12.89 -30.36 8.21
CA SER A 66 -12.55 -28.95 8.18
C SER A 66 -11.57 -28.72 9.33
N GLN A 67 -10.30 -28.55 8.99
CA GLN A 67 -9.28 -28.26 9.99
C GLN A 67 -9.60 -26.87 10.53
N SER A 68 -10.23 -26.82 11.70
CA SER A 68 -10.56 -25.56 12.35
C SER A 68 -9.26 -24.92 12.82
N PHE A 69 -8.97 -23.73 12.30
CA PHE A 69 -7.83 -22.93 12.73
C PHE A 69 -8.24 -22.04 13.91
N PRO A 70 -7.41 -21.93 14.99
CA PRO A 70 -7.71 -21.01 16.07
C PRO A 70 -7.55 -19.54 15.63
N ALA A 71 -8.16 -18.62 16.39
CA ALA A 71 -7.93 -17.20 16.21
C ALA A 71 -6.45 -16.84 16.41
N GLY A 72 -5.95 -15.89 15.64
CA GLY A 72 -4.57 -15.43 15.54
C GLY A 72 -3.71 -16.21 14.54
N THR A 73 -4.20 -17.34 14.00
CA THR A 73 -3.41 -18.19 13.11
C THR A 73 -3.13 -17.50 11.78
N LEU A 74 -4.08 -16.74 11.23
CA LEU A 74 -3.87 -16.03 9.97
C LEU A 74 -2.87 -14.88 10.16
N ILE A 75 -3.00 -14.12 11.26
CA ILE A 75 -2.01 -13.10 11.64
C ILE A 75 -0.61 -13.72 11.77
N GLN A 76 -0.48 -14.87 12.43
CA GLN A 76 0.82 -15.55 12.59
C GLN A 76 1.40 -15.99 11.23
N ALA A 77 0.57 -16.55 10.35
CA ALA A 77 0.99 -16.96 9.01
C ALA A 77 1.49 -15.76 8.18
N VAL A 78 0.77 -14.64 8.21
CA VAL A 78 1.19 -13.40 7.53
C VAL A 78 2.49 -12.85 8.11
N ASN A 79 2.64 -12.80 9.44
CA ASN A 79 3.87 -12.35 10.09
C ASN A 79 5.09 -13.20 9.71
N ASN A 80 4.88 -14.49 9.47
CA ASN A 80 5.92 -15.41 9.01
C ASN A 80 6.17 -15.33 7.49
N ASN A 81 5.42 -14.50 6.76
CA ASN A 81 5.38 -14.46 5.30
C ASN A 81 5.11 -15.86 4.69
N ASP A 82 4.27 -16.65 5.35
CA ASP A 82 3.95 -18.02 4.94
C ASP A 82 2.75 -18.03 4.00
N PHE A 83 3.03 -17.85 2.71
CA PHE A 83 2.02 -17.83 1.66
C PHE A 83 1.17 -19.13 1.60
N ALA A 84 1.79 -20.28 1.82
CA ALA A 84 1.10 -21.57 1.76
C ALA A 84 0.15 -21.75 2.94
N GLN A 85 0.58 -21.36 4.14
CA GLN A 85 -0.27 -21.40 5.33
C GLN A 85 -1.43 -20.40 5.23
N VAL A 86 -1.19 -19.18 4.72
CA VAL A 86 -2.27 -18.22 4.41
C VAL A 86 -3.28 -18.86 3.47
N GLN A 87 -2.82 -19.45 2.36
CA GLN A 87 -3.70 -20.12 1.41
C GLN A 87 -4.51 -21.25 2.04
N ALA A 88 -3.88 -22.07 2.89
CA ALA A 88 -4.53 -23.19 3.56
C ALA A 88 -5.62 -22.73 4.54
N ILE A 89 -5.40 -21.61 5.25
CA ILE A 89 -6.39 -21.04 6.18
C ILE A 89 -7.58 -20.47 5.42
N LEU A 90 -7.34 -19.73 4.33
CA LEU A 90 -8.40 -19.06 3.55
C LEU A 90 -9.35 -20.00 2.80
N VAL A 91 -9.08 -21.32 2.78
CA VAL A 91 -10.03 -22.32 2.28
C VAL A 91 -11.21 -22.51 3.24
N ASP A 92 -11.06 -22.20 4.52
CA ASP A 92 -12.17 -22.19 5.48
C ASP A 92 -12.95 -20.88 5.37
N GLU A 93 -14.08 -20.91 4.66
CA GLU A 93 -14.98 -19.76 4.48
C GLU A 93 -15.53 -19.20 5.80
N ASN A 94 -15.44 -19.96 6.90
CA ASN A 94 -15.88 -19.51 8.23
C ASN A 94 -14.76 -18.86 9.05
N TYR A 95 -13.52 -18.85 8.56
CA TYR A 95 -12.42 -18.20 9.27
C TYR A 95 -12.58 -16.68 9.24
N SER A 96 -12.36 -16.02 10.38
CA SER A 96 -12.43 -14.56 10.47
C SER A 96 -11.20 -13.93 9.80
N ILE A 97 -11.35 -13.56 8.52
CA ILE A 97 -10.25 -13.00 7.71
C ILE A 97 -9.76 -11.64 8.24
N ASP A 98 -10.65 -10.86 8.86
CA ASP A 98 -10.38 -9.54 9.44
C ASP A 98 -10.20 -9.61 10.97
N GLU A 99 -9.63 -10.70 11.48
CA GLU A 99 -9.12 -10.73 12.85
C GLU A 99 -8.08 -9.61 13.09
N VAL A 100 -7.90 -9.18 14.33
CA VAL A 100 -6.97 -8.09 14.66
C VAL A 100 -5.98 -8.47 15.76
N ASN A 101 -4.76 -7.98 15.64
CA ASN A 101 -3.74 -8.09 16.69
C ASN A 101 -3.94 -7.02 17.79
N ALA A 102 -3.00 -6.94 18.75
CA ALA A 102 -3.05 -5.97 19.85
C ALA A 102 -2.93 -4.49 19.39
N GLN A 103 -2.47 -4.24 18.17
CA GLN A 103 -2.36 -2.92 17.54
C GLN A 103 -3.61 -2.58 16.71
N GLY A 104 -4.58 -3.50 16.62
CA GLY A 104 -5.74 -3.35 15.76
C GLY A 104 -5.46 -3.67 14.29
N GLU A 105 -4.28 -4.21 13.96
CA GLU A 105 -3.93 -4.51 12.58
C GLU A 105 -4.58 -5.83 12.12
N THR A 106 -5.23 -5.79 10.95
CA THR A 106 -5.69 -6.99 10.25
C THR A 106 -4.54 -7.70 9.53
N PRO A 107 -4.67 -8.99 9.18
CA PRO A 107 -3.75 -9.67 8.29
C PRO A 107 -3.42 -8.88 7.01
N LEU A 108 -4.43 -8.24 6.40
CA LEU A 108 -4.22 -7.45 5.18
C LEU A 108 -3.40 -6.19 5.46
N LEU A 109 -3.62 -5.51 6.59
CA LEU A 109 -2.81 -4.35 6.95
C LEU A 109 -1.36 -4.74 7.21
N ILE A 110 -1.12 -5.84 7.93
CA ILE A 110 0.24 -6.37 8.17
C ILE A 110 0.93 -6.70 6.83
N ALA A 111 0.26 -7.42 5.93
CA ALA A 111 0.80 -7.73 4.61
C ALA A 111 1.12 -6.46 3.81
N THR A 112 0.29 -5.42 3.94
CA THR A 112 0.49 -4.12 3.28
C THR A 112 1.68 -3.35 3.89
N HIS A 113 1.83 -3.35 5.22
CA HIS A 113 2.97 -2.77 5.94
C HIS A 113 4.29 -3.37 5.45
N GLN A 114 4.35 -4.70 5.34
CA GLN A 114 5.54 -5.43 4.90
C GLN A 114 5.71 -5.49 3.38
N ASN A 115 4.74 -4.98 2.61
CA ASN A 115 4.68 -5.09 1.16
C ASN A 115 4.74 -6.55 0.64
N PHE A 116 4.10 -7.48 1.34
CA PHE A 116 3.96 -8.87 0.92
C PHE A 116 2.86 -8.99 -0.15
N ILE A 117 3.18 -8.55 -1.37
CA ILE A 117 2.24 -8.41 -2.50
C ILE A 117 1.42 -9.69 -2.73
N GLY A 118 2.07 -10.86 -2.71
CA GLY A 118 1.39 -12.15 -2.95
C GLY A 118 0.33 -12.45 -1.89
N ILE A 119 0.68 -12.30 -0.61
CA ILE A 119 -0.23 -12.51 0.52
C ILE A 119 -1.36 -11.47 0.51
N ALA A 120 -1.03 -10.19 0.28
CA ALA A 120 -2.03 -9.13 0.21
C ALA A 120 -3.07 -9.41 -0.89
N LYS A 121 -2.62 -9.86 -2.09
CA LYS A 121 -3.53 -10.25 -3.17
C LYS A 121 -4.43 -11.43 -2.79
N GLN A 122 -3.89 -12.47 -2.14
CA GLN A 122 -4.70 -13.60 -1.66
C GLN A 122 -5.78 -13.15 -0.66
N LEU A 123 -5.42 -12.29 0.28
CA LEU A 123 -6.36 -11.75 1.27
C LEU A 123 -7.44 -10.88 0.61
N ILE A 124 -7.07 -10.02 -0.35
CA ILE A 124 -8.02 -9.18 -1.10
C ILE A 124 -8.98 -10.04 -1.94
N ASP A 125 -8.45 -11.06 -2.64
CA ASP A 125 -9.25 -11.99 -3.44
C ASP A 125 -10.19 -12.85 -2.57
N ALA A 126 -9.80 -13.13 -1.32
CA ALA A 126 -10.62 -13.80 -0.32
C ALA A 126 -11.60 -12.85 0.42
N GLY A 127 -11.61 -11.56 0.10
CA GLY A 127 -12.59 -10.61 0.60
C GLY A 127 -12.21 -9.87 1.89
N ALA A 128 -10.93 -9.84 2.27
CA ALA A 128 -10.47 -9.03 3.41
C ALA A 128 -10.82 -7.55 3.21
N ASP A 129 -11.35 -6.88 4.24
CA ASP A 129 -11.79 -5.49 4.14
C ASP A 129 -10.59 -4.52 4.08
N ILE A 130 -10.46 -3.81 2.95
CA ILE A 130 -9.41 -2.82 2.71
C ILE A 130 -9.53 -1.55 3.59
N ASN A 131 -10.61 -1.43 4.38
CA ASN A 131 -10.98 -0.24 5.12
C ASN A 131 -10.91 -0.38 6.65
N VAL A 132 -10.61 -1.56 7.21
CA VAL A 132 -10.44 -1.72 8.67
C VAL A 132 -9.25 -0.89 9.12
N GLN A 133 -9.45 -0.04 10.14
CA GLN A 133 -8.42 0.85 10.67
C GLN A 133 -7.83 0.26 11.94
N ASP A 134 -6.51 0.34 12.05
CA ASP A 134 -5.78 0.05 13.29
C ASP A 134 -5.95 1.17 14.34
N HIS A 135 -5.26 1.02 15.49
CA HIS A 135 -5.33 2.00 16.57
C HIS A 135 -4.73 3.37 16.23
N ILE A 136 -4.00 3.52 15.12
CA ILE A 136 -3.46 4.80 14.63
C ILE A 136 -4.17 5.28 13.36
N SER A 137 -5.37 4.75 13.09
CA SER A 137 -6.24 5.15 11.99
C SER A 137 -5.69 4.84 10.60
N ASP A 138 -4.74 3.92 10.47
CA ASP A 138 -4.30 3.42 9.16
C ASP A 138 -5.15 2.21 8.78
N SER A 139 -5.72 2.23 7.57
CA SER A 139 -6.31 1.05 6.93
C SER A 139 -5.40 0.55 5.82
N PRO A 140 -5.59 -0.69 5.31
CA PRO A 140 -4.83 -1.19 4.17
C PRO A 140 -4.84 -0.22 2.98
N TYR A 141 -6.01 0.31 2.61
CA TYR A 141 -6.14 1.30 1.54
C TYR A 141 -5.38 2.60 1.82
N LEU A 142 -5.58 3.20 2.99
CA LEU A 142 -4.94 4.47 3.35
C LEU A 142 -3.41 4.32 3.40
N TYR A 143 -2.91 3.23 4.00
CA TYR A 143 -1.48 2.97 4.09
C TYR A 143 -0.86 2.66 2.72
N ALA A 144 -1.53 1.82 1.90
CA ALA A 144 -1.04 1.48 0.57
C ALA A 144 -0.88 2.73 -0.31
N GLY A 145 -1.87 3.63 -0.28
CA GLY A 145 -1.81 4.96 -0.90
C GLY A 145 -0.65 5.79 -0.37
N ALA A 146 -0.60 5.96 0.95
CA ALA A 146 0.37 6.81 1.63
C ALA A 146 1.82 6.33 1.56
N GLN A 147 2.10 5.07 1.23
CA GLN A 147 3.45 4.49 1.34
C GLN A 147 3.96 3.90 0.02
N GLY A 148 3.30 4.25 -1.11
CA GLY A 148 3.75 3.83 -2.42
C GLY A 148 3.65 2.32 -2.65
N LYS A 149 2.68 1.63 -2.01
CA LYS A 149 2.47 0.19 -2.20
C LYS A 149 1.66 -0.06 -3.47
N THR A 150 2.21 0.35 -4.62
CA THR A 150 1.46 0.51 -5.87
C THR A 150 0.78 -0.78 -6.33
N GLU A 151 1.45 -1.94 -6.32
CA GLU A 151 0.78 -3.17 -6.78
C GLU A 151 -0.37 -3.63 -5.87
N ILE A 152 -0.24 -3.39 -4.56
CA ILE A 152 -1.29 -3.71 -3.58
C ILE A 152 -2.46 -2.74 -3.77
N LEU A 153 -2.18 -1.43 -3.88
CA LEU A 153 -3.19 -0.41 -4.13
C LEU A 153 -3.97 -0.66 -5.43
N THR A 154 -3.28 -1.01 -6.52
CA THR A 154 -3.92 -1.39 -7.79
C THR A 154 -4.89 -2.55 -7.58
N CYS A 155 -4.46 -3.61 -6.90
CA CYS A 155 -5.33 -4.76 -6.63
C CYS A 155 -6.56 -4.38 -5.79
N MET A 156 -6.39 -3.55 -4.76
CA MET A 156 -7.50 -3.06 -3.94
C MET A 156 -8.54 -2.29 -4.78
N LEU A 157 -8.07 -1.35 -5.62
CA LEU A 157 -8.93 -0.49 -6.43
C LEU A 157 -9.68 -1.27 -7.51
N GLU A 158 -9.08 -2.33 -8.07
CA GLU A 158 -9.72 -3.21 -9.05
C GLU A 158 -10.80 -4.12 -8.45
N LYS A 159 -10.64 -4.52 -7.19
CA LYS A 159 -11.45 -5.58 -6.57
C LYS A 159 -12.50 -5.07 -5.60
N GLN A 160 -12.28 -3.91 -5.00
CA GLN A 160 -13.11 -3.40 -3.92
C GLN A 160 -13.36 -1.89 -4.06
N VAL A 161 -14.27 -1.38 -3.22
CA VAL A 161 -14.60 0.06 -3.15
C VAL A 161 -14.05 0.64 -1.86
N PRO A 162 -13.05 1.55 -1.92
CA PRO A 162 -12.55 2.20 -0.72
C PRO A 162 -13.60 3.13 -0.10
N ASN A 163 -13.71 3.11 1.23
CA ASN A 163 -14.56 4.02 1.96
C ASN A 163 -13.88 5.39 2.11
N GLN A 164 -14.27 6.33 1.25
CA GLN A 164 -13.70 7.69 1.20
C GLN A 164 -14.03 8.57 2.43
N GLN A 165 -14.89 8.12 3.34
CA GLN A 165 -15.16 8.81 4.61
C GLN A 165 -14.12 8.48 5.69
N LYS A 166 -13.35 7.40 5.52
CA LYS A 166 -12.25 7.06 6.44
C LYS A 166 -10.98 7.82 6.04
N VAL A 167 -10.38 8.46 7.03
CA VAL A 167 -9.18 9.28 6.89
C VAL A 167 -8.12 8.83 7.89
N ASN A 168 -6.85 9.11 7.58
CA ASN A 168 -5.73 8.78 8.46
C ASN A 168 -5.72 9.65 9.73
N ARG A 169 -4.76 9.41 10.64
CA ARG A 169 -4.59 10.16 11.90
C ARG A 169 -4.44 11.69 11.77
N PHE A 170 -4.13 12.19 10.57
CA PHE A 170 -4.04 13.62 10.30
C PHE A 170 -5.30 14.17 9.62
N GLY A 171 -6.34 13.37 9.48
CA GLY A 171 -7.56 13.72 8.75
C GLY A 171 -7.37 13.70 7.24
N GLY A 172 -6.27 13.14 6.71
CA GLY A 172 -6.01 13.07 5.28
C GLY A 172 -6.59 11.80 4.64
N ASN A 173 -7.02 11.92 3.38
CA ASN A 173 -7.30 10.76 2.52
C ASN A 173 -5.99 10.13 2.01
N ALA A 174 -6.06 9.11 1.16
CA ALA A 174 -4.88 8.41 0.63
C ALA A 174 -4.01 9.28 -0.31
N LEU A 175 -4.61 10.28 -0.99
CA LEU A 175 -3.92 11.10 -2.00
C LEU A 175 -2.95 12.10 -1.37
N ILE A 176 -3.34 12.72 -0.26
CA ILE A 176 -2.53 13.73 0.43
C ILE A 176 -1.12 13.21 0.78
N PRO A 177 -0.96 12.13 1.58
CA PRO A 177 0.36 11.60 1.91
C PRO A 177 1.07 10.97 0.70
N ALA A 178 0.34 10.48 -0.32
CA ALA A 178 0.97 10.00 -1.56
C ALA A 178 1.69 11.13 -2.29
N ALA A 179 1.06 12.31 -2.37
CA ALA A 179 1.64 13.51 -2.95
C ALA A 179 2.80 14.05 -2.11
N GLU A 180 2.62 14.19 -0.80
CA GLU A 180 3.66 14.64 0.15
C GLU A 180 4.92 13.76 0.08
N LYS A 181 4.77 12.44 -0.03
CA LYS A 181 5.91 11.51 -0.05
C LYS A 181 6.52 11.28 -1.42
N GLY A 182 6.02 11.94 -2.46
CA GLY A 182 6.58 11.82 -3.80
C GLY A 182 6.19 10.53 -4.53
N HIS A 183 5.11 9.85 -4.11
CA HIS A 183 4.65 8.61 -4.73
C HIS A 183 3.80 8.89 -5.97
N LEU A 184 4.42 9.45 -7.02
CA LEU A 184 3.75 9.89 -8.24
C LEU A 184 2.84 8.81 -8.88
N GLU A 185 3.28 7.55 -8.92
CA GLU A 185 2.47 6.48 -9.51
C GLU A 185 1.21 6.19 -8.68
N ASN A 186 1.26 6.32 -7.35
CA ASN A 186 0.06 6.23 -6.52
C ASN A 186 -0.84 7.45 -6.69
N VAL A 187 -0.27 8.66 -6.83
CA VAL A 187 -1.04 9.88 -7.14
C VAL A 187 -1.83 9.68 -8.45
N LYS A 188 -1.14 9.28 -9.52
CA LYS A 188 -1.78 8.98 -10.82
C LYS A 188 -2.84 7.90 -10.70
N LEU A 189 -2.56 6.82 -9.97
CA LEU A 189 -3.49 5.70 -9.80
C LEU A 189 -4.77 6.13 -9.07
N LEU A 190 -4.64 6.84 -7.94
CA LEU A 190 -5.76 7.34 -7.15
C LEU A 190 -6.63 8.34 -7.93
N LEU A 191 -6.01 9.20 -8.73
CA LEU A 191 -6.72 10.17 -9.57
C LEU A 191 -7.42 9.50 -10.75
N LYS A 192 -6.76 8.54 -11.41
CA LYS A 192 -7.34 7.74 -12.50
C LYS A 192 -8.54 6.92 -12.03
N ASP A 193 -8.50 6.43 -10.81
CA ASP A 193 -9.62 5.73 -10.18
C ASP A 193 -10.84 6.65 -9.92
N GLY A 194 -10.60 7.95 -9.75
CA GLY A 194 -11.64 8.99 -9.74
C GLY A 194 -12.51 9.04 -8.47
N ARG A 195 -12.36 8.09 -7.54
CA ARG A 195 -13.15 8.05 -6.30
C ARG A 195 -12.59 8.96 -5.19
N VAL A 196 -11.29 9.25 -5.22
CA VAL A 196 -10.66 10.10 -4.19
C VAL A 196 -11.07 11.55 -4.34
N ALA A 197 -11.41 12.21 -3.22
CA ALA A 197 -11.70 13.64 -3.22
C ALA A 197 -10.40 14.45 -3.35
N ILE A 198 -10.08 14.90 -4.57
CA ILE A 198 -8.84 15.64 -4.88
C ILE A 198 -8.65 16.91 -4.03
N ASN A 199 -9.75 17.57 -3.68
CA ASN A 199 -9.78 18.82 -2.91
C ASN A 199 -10.01 18.61 -1.40
N HIS A 200 -9.91 17.37 -0.91
CA HIS A 200 -9.99 17.09 0.53
C HIS A 200 -8.93 17.87 1.29
N GLN A 201 -9.32 18.44 2.44
CA GLN A 201 -8.40 19.12 3.35
C GLN A 201 -8.24 18.27 4.61
N ASN A 202 -6.99 18.03 5.00
CA ASN A 202 -6.69 17.37 6.26
C ASN A 202 -6.89 18.31 7.46
N ASN A 203 -6.56 17.87 8.68
CA ASN A 203 -6.78 18.66 9.91
C ASN A 203 -6.00 19.99 9.95
N TYR A 204 -5.01 20.18 9.07
CA TYR A 204 -4.23 21.41 8.93
C TYR A 204 -4.73 22.32 7.80
N GLY A 205 -5.80 21.92 7.11
CA GLY A 205 -6.28 22.60 5.91
C GLY A 205 -5.46 22.28 4.67
N TYR A 206 -4.53 21.33 4.72
CA TYR A 206 -3.73 20.99 3.55
C TYR A 206 -4.47 20.06 2.60
N THR A 207 -4.45 20.41 1.32
CA THR A 207 -4.77 19.52 0.21
C THR A 207 -3.51 18.79 -0.25
N ALA A 208 -3.67 17.79 -1.13
CA ALA A 208 -2.52 17.11 -1.73
C ALA A 208 -1.61 18.08 -2.50
N LEU A 209 -2.20 19.08 -3.17
CA LEU A 209 -1.48 20.13 -3.88
C LEU A 209 -0.69 21.02 -2.92
N ILE A 210 -1.27 21.38 -1.76
CA ILE A 210 -0.55 22.17 -0.76
C ILE A 210 0.62 21.37 -0.17
N GLU A 211 0.44 20.11 0.23
CA GLU A 211 1.55 19.34 0.83
C GLU A 211 2.69 19.08 -0.16
N ALA A 212 2.38 18.80 -1.43
CA ALA A 212 3.39 18.62 -2.48
C ALA A 212 4.28 19.86 -2.68
N VAL A 213 3.77 21.07 -2.40
CA VAL A 213 4.50 22.33 -2.57
C VAL A 213 5.10 22.85 -1.25
N ALA A 214 4.36 22.76 -0.15
CA ALA A 214 4.69 23.44 1.10
C ALA A 214 5.68 22.66 1.97
N LEU A 215 5.64 21.32 1.92
CA LEU A 215 6.39 20.47 2.85
C LEU A 215 7.62 19.83 2.21
N ARG A 216 7.77 19.95 0.89
CA ARG A 216 8.77 19.23 0.08
C ARG A 216 9.66 20.20 -0.68
N ASP A 217 10.64 19.66 -1.40
CA ASP A 217 11.54 20.46 -2.22
C ASP A 217 10.95 20.70 -3.62
N GLY A 218 11.53 21.65 -4.36
CA GLY A 218 11.13 21.96 -5.73
C GLY A 218 11.63 20.95 -6.78
N SER A 219 11.93 19.69 -6.41
CA SER A 219 12.49 18.71 -7.34
C SER A 219 11.50 18.26 -8.41
N GLU A 220 12.02 17.64 -9.46
CA GLU A 220 11.26 17.23 -10.64
C GLU A 220 10.07 16.32 -10.29
N ILE A 221 10.22 15.42 -9.31
CA ILE A 221 9.12 14.54 -8.88
C ILE A 221 7.93 15.34 -8.32
N TYR A 222 8.19 16.40 -7.55
CA TYR A 222 7.13 17.24 -7.00
C TYR A 222 6.54 18.18 -8.05
N GLN A 223 7.34 18.63 -9.02
CA GLN A 223 6.82 19.36 -10.19
C GLN A 223 5.82 18.49 -10.95
N GLN A 224 6.18 17.23 -11.25
CA GLN A 224 5.28 16.28 -11.92
C GLN A 224 4.02 15.98 -11.10
N ILE A 225 4.12 15.87 -9.77
CA ILE A 225 2.95 15.68 -8.91
C ILE A 225 2.02 16.90 -8.94
N VAL A 226 2.59 18.11 -8.88
CA VAL A 226 1.82 19.36 -9.00
C VAL A 226 1.11 19.42 -10.34
N ASP A 227 1.80 19.13 -11.44
CA ASP A 227 1.22 19.11 -12.78
C ASP A 227 0.07 18.12 -12.87
N VAL A 228 0.28 16.86 -12.45
CA VAL A 228 -0.77 15.82 -12.48
C VAL A 228 -1.99 16.21 -11.63
N LEU A 229 -1.79 16.83 -10.46
CA LEU A 229 -2.88 17.30 -9.62
C LEU A 229 -3.68 18.42 -10.30
N LEU A 230 -2.99 19.39 -10.92
CA LEU A 230 -3.63 20.50 -11.63
C LEU A 230 -4.37 20.02 -12.89
N GLU A 231 -3.76 19.14 -13.68
CA GLU A 231 -4.37 18.48 -14.83
C GLU A 231 -5.64 17.71 -14.44
N SER A 232 -5.67 17.16 -13.23
CA SER A 232 -6.82 16.42 -12.69
C SER A 232 -7.85 17.31 -11.99
N GLY A 233 -7.70 18.64 -12.06
CA GLY A 233 -8.68 19.60 -11.55
C GLY A 233 -8.54 19.97 -10.07
N ALA A 234 -7.33 19.87 -9.49
CA ALA A 234 -7.10 20.35 -8.14
C ALA A 234 -7.37 21.86 -8.03
N ASP A 235 -8.13 22.27 -7.01
CA ASP A 235 -8.41 23.68 -6.75
C ASP A 235 -7.20 24.35 -6.07
N LYS A 236 -6.41 25.05 -6.89
CA LYS A 236 -5.23 25.80 -6.45
C LYS A 236 -5.54 27.01 -5.56
N THR A 237 -6.81 27.41 -5.45
CA THR A 237 -7.23 28.58 -4.67
C THR A 237 -7.54 28.25 -3.20
N LEU A 238 -7.64 26.96 -2.87
CA LEU A 238 -7.87 26.50 -1.51
C LEU A 238 -6.73 26.95 -0.58
N LYS A 239 -7.13 27.36 0.62
CA LYS A 239 -6.23 27.88 1.65
C LYS A 239 -6.16 26.92 2.81
N ASP A 240 -4.95 26.77 3.34
CA ASP A 240 -4.73 26.08 4.60
C ASP A 240 -5.26 26.87 5.81
N ASN A 241 -5.11 26.29 7.01
CA ASN A 241 -5.55 26.94 8.26
C ASN A 241 -4.76 28.22 8.60
N THR A 242 -3.66 28.50 7.91
CA THR A 242 -2.88 29.75 8.02
C THR A 242 -3.27 30.80 6.98
N GLY A 243 -4.20 30.46 6.09
CA GLY A 243 -4.68 31.32 5.02
C GLY A 243 -3.80 31.33 3.76
N ARG A 244 -2.89 30.35 3.61
CA ARG A 244 -1.96 30.26 2.47
C ARG A 244 -2.42 29.25 1.44
N THR A 245 -2.21 29.59 0.17
CA THR A 245 -2.40 28.71 -1.00
C THR A 245 -1.10 28.00 -1.37
N ALA A 246 -1.17 26.99 -2.24
CA ALA A 246 0.02 26.37 -2.83
C ALA A 246 0.93 27.40 -3.55
N GLU A 247 0.32 28.39 -4.22
CA GLU A 247 1.03 29.49 -4.89
C GLU A 247 1.83 30.35 -3.89
N ASP A 248 1.24 30.66 -2.74
CA ASP A 248 1.92 31.41 -1.68
C ASP A 248 3.17 30.67 -1.18
N TYR A 249 3.10 29.34 -1.05
CA TYR A 249 4.24 28.51 -0.69
C TYR A 249 5.31 28.52 -1.78
N ALA A 250 4.95 28.18 -3.02
CA ALA A 250 5.87 28.16 -4.17
C ALA A 250 6.64 29.48 -4.31
N ARG A 251 5.93 30.63 -4.21
CA ARG A 251 6.54 31.97 -4.25
C ARG A 251 7.50 32.20 -3.09
N SER A 252 7.14 31.82 -1.87
CA SER A 252 7.98 32.05 -0.69
C SER A 252 9.23 31.18 -0.64
N LEU A 253 9.16 29.97 -1.22
CA LEU A 253 10.24 28.99 -1.26
C LEU A 253 11.11 29.14 -2.51
N GLY A 254 10.66 29.89 -3.52
CA GLY A 254 11.37 30.12 -4.77
C GLY A 254 11.28 28.95 -5.76
N TYR A 255 10.19 28.18 -5.72
CA TYR A 255 9.95 27.06 -6.63
C TYR A 255 9.37 27.56 -7.95
N THR A 256 10.25 28.13 -8.80
CA THR A 256 9.88 28.79 -10.05
C THR A 256 9.05 27.89 -10.97
N GLU A 257 9.44 26.63 -11.18
CA GLU A 257 8.71 25.74 -12.10
C GLU A 257 7.31 25.39 -11.58
N MET A 258 7.17 25.06 -10.29
CA MET A 258 5.84 24.84 -9.70
C MET A 258 4.98 26.09 -9.74
N LEU A 259 5.57 27.27 -9.54
CA LEU A 259 4.86 28.55 -9.66
C LEU A 259 4.39 28.78 -11.10
N ASN A 260 5.18 28.41 -12.10
CA ASN A 260 4.78 28.46 -13.51
C ASN A 260 3.58 27.56 -13.75
N SER A 261 3.62 26.30 -13.30
CA SER A 261 2.49 25.36 -13.40
C SER A 261 1.24 25.92 -12.73
N LEU A 262 1.36 26.40 -11.48
CA LEU A 262 0.24 26.99 -10.74
C LEU A 262 -0.36 28.22 -11.44
N ASN A 263 0.39 28.97 -12.23
CA ASN A 263 -0.13 30.11 -12.98
C ASN A 263 -0.75 29.74 -14.34
N ALA A 264 -0.44 28.54 -14.87
CA ALA A 264 -0.87 28.12 -16.20
C ALA A 264 -2.29 27.53 -16.24
N TYR A 265 -2.75 26.94 -15.15
CA TYR A 265 -4.12 26.42 -14.95
C TYR A 265 -5.04 27.48 -14.34
#